data_AF-A0A0F9QRH3-F1
#
_entry.id   AF-A0A0F9QRH3-F1
#
_cell.length_a   1.000
_cell.length_b   1.000
_cell.length_c   1.000
_cell.angle_alpha   90.00
_cell.angle_beta   90.00
_cell.angle_gamma   90.00
#
_symmetry.space_group_name_H-M   'P 1'
#
loop_
_entity.id
_entity.type
_entity.pdbx_description
1 polymer ?
#
loop_
_entity_poly.entity_id
_entity_poly.type
_entity_poly.pdbx_seq_one_letter_code
_entity_poly.pdbx_strand_id
1 'polypeptide(L)'
;MKKERTIIIRDPKLKKIRNGLRTILGLWRSDIACSLLDQASQNTMDKERSRDIQKKISELNLQYQLSICVCLHCGHSDKDMIFVPEWKQWLCIECNTERVYFEDLRANLPISNEKIEEFFDKLGSDDGIGLSRRGSKCNGYTASRKILNEMGVIEETQGKFFELSEYYGGYCDCEIILNAKPRFLEDIYEI
;
A
#
# COMPACT_ATOMS: atom_id res chain seq x y z
N MET A 1 -17.52 -11.38 -3.62
CA MET A 1 -17.90 -11.90 -2.28
C MET A 1 -18.33 -10.71 -1.43
N LYS A 2 -19.37 -10.83 -0.60
CA LYS A 2 -19.94 -9.67 0.15
C LYS A 2 -19.43 -9.52 1.59
N LYS A 3 -18.66 -10.49 2.10
CA LYS A 3 -18.14 -10.52 3.46
C LYS A 3 -16.69 -10.97 3.43
N GLU A 4 -15.91 -10.50 4.40
CA GLU A 4 -14.56 -11.00 4.63
C GLU A 4 -14.56 -12.53 4.76
N ARG A 5 -13.53 -13.17 4.21
CA ARG A 5 -13.33 -14.62 4.34
C ARG A 5 -11.91 -14.95 4.69
N THR A 6 -11.75 -15.54 5.86
CA THR A 6 -10.45 -15.96 6.39
C THR A 6 -10.25 -17.45 6.15
N ILE A 7 -9.07 -17.82 5.62
CA ILE A 7 -8.67 -19.22 5.48
C ILE A 7 -7.46 -19.46 6.36
N ILE A 8 -7.69 -20.11 7.50
CA ILE A 8 -6.65 -20.49 8.47
C ILE A 8 -6.48 -22.00 8.43
N ILE A 9 -5.29 -22.46 8.07
CA ILE A 9 -4.96 -23.89 8.08
C ILE A 9 -4.12 -24.16 9.32
N ARG A 10 -4.65 -24.85 10.32
CA ARG A 10 -3.89 -25.14 11.57
C ARG A 10 -2.92 -26.30 11.44
N ASP A 11 -3.27 -27.31 10.63
CA ASP A 11 -2.45 -28.51 10.44
C ASP A 11 -1.15 -28.19 9.65
N PRO A 12 0.05 -28.50 10.19
CA PRO A 12 1.32 -28.21 9.53
C PRO A 12 1.52 -28.94 8.18
N LYS A 13 1.00 -30.16 8.03
CA LYS A 13 1.05 -30.91 6.77
C LYS A 13 0.19 -30.23 5.71
N LEU A 14 -1.02 -29.79 6.08
CA LEU A 14 -1.89 -29.05 5.17
C LEU A 14 -1.30 -27.67 4.80
N LYS A 15 -0.63 -26.98 5.73
CA LYS A 15 0.14 -25.76 5.41
C LYS A 15 1.21 -26.02 4.36
N LYS A 16 1.97 -27.12 4.53
CA LYS A 16 3.01 -27.52 3.55
C LYS A 16 2.40 -27.80 2.18
N ILE A 17 1.26 -28.49 2.11
CA ILE A 17 0.54 -28.75 0.85
C ILE A 17 0.09 -27.44 0.21
N ARG A 18 -0.58 -26.56 0.95
CA ARG A 18 -0.99 -25.24 0.45
C ARG A 18 0.20 -24.46 -0.12
N ASN A 19 1.28 -24.35 0.63
CA ASN A 19 2.45 -23.59 0.21
C ASN A 19 3.06 -24.20 -1.06
N GLY A 20 3.15 -25.54 -1.14
CA GLY A 20 3.59 -26.23 -2.36
C GLY A 20 2.70 -25.93 -3.57
N LEU A 21 1.37 -25.96 -3.41
CA LEU A 21 0.44 -25.60 -4.49
C LEU A 21 0.62 -24.16 -4.96
N ARG A 22 0.79 -23.20 -4.04
CA ARG A 22 1.05 -21.80 -4.38
C ARG A 22 2.38 -21.63 -5.12
N THR A 23 3.44 -22.33 -4.69
CA THR A 23 4.73 -22.34 -5.39
C THR A 23 4.57 -22.87 -6.82
N ILE A 24 3.86 -23.98 -7.01
CA ILE A 24 3.60 -24.56 -8.34
C ILE A 24 2.87 -23.55 -9.24
N LEU A 25 1.81 -22.90 -8.72
CA LEU A 25 1.07 -21.89 -9.47
C LEU A 25 1.94 -20.68 -9.84
N GLY A 26 2.80 -20.22 -8.92
CA GLY A 26 3.75 -19.14 -9.18
C GLY A 26 4.77 -19.51 -10.27
N LEU A 27 5.30 -20.73 -10.24
CA LEU A 27 6.22 -21.24 -11.26
C LEU A 27 5.54 -21.37 -12.62
N TRP A 28 4.34 -21.95 -12.66
CA TRP A 28 3.54 -22.09 -13.88
C TRP A 28 3.24 -20.73 -14.52
N ARG A 29 2.84 -19.73 -13.72
CA ARG A 29 2.63 -18.35 -14.18
C ARG A 29 3.91 -17.77 -14.79
N SER A 30 5.05 -17.94 -14.12
CA SER A 30 6.34 -17.45 -14.63
C SER A 30 6.72 -18.10 -15.96
N ASP A 31 6.49 -19.41 -16.11
CA ASP A 31 6.75 -20.15 -17.34
C ASP A 31 5.91 -19.61 -18.52
N ILE A 32 4.62 -19.35 -18.30
CA ILE A 32 3.75 -18.71 -19.30
C ILE A 32 4.26 -17.32 -19.67
N ALA A 33 4.63 -16.50 -18.67
CA ALA A 33 5.12 -15.15 -18.93
C ALA A 33 6.42 -15.17 -19.75
N CYS A 34 7.35 -16.07 -19.45
CA CYS A 34 8.57 -16.27 -20.23
C CYS A 34 8.26 -16.70 -21.66
N SER A 35 7.38 -17.68 -21.88
CA SER A 35 6.98 -18.11 -23.22
C SER A 35 6.37 -16.98 -24.04
N LEU A 36 5.55 -16.12 -23.40
CA LEU A 36 4.98 -14.94 -24.03
C LEU A 36 6.06 -13.92 -24.40
N LEU A 37 7.02 -13.64 -23.51
CA LEU A 37 8.14 -12.75 -23.79
C LEU A 37 9.01 -13.25 -24.94
N ASP A 38 9.27 -14.56 -25.00
CA ASP A 38 10.01 -15.19 -26.09
C ASP A 38 9.28 -14.98 -27.43
N GLN A 39 7.95 -15.15 -27.45
CA GLN A 39 7.15 -14.86 -28.63
C GLN A 39 7.20 -13.37 -29.04
N ALA A 40 7.23 -12.44 -28.08
CA ALA A 40 7.35 -11.02 -28.39
C ALA A 40 8.73 -10.68 -28.98
N SER A 41 9.80 -11.30 -28.49
CA SER A 41 11.16 -11.06 -28.98
C SER A 41 11.38 -11.59 -30.40
N GLN A 42 10.72 -12.68 -30.78
CA GLN A 42 10.77 -13.23 -32.14
C GLN A 42 10.00 -12.38 -33.17
N ASN A 43 9.04 -11.56 -32.73
CA ASN A 43 8.14 -10.77 -33.60
C ASN A 43 8.38 -9.25 -33.48
N THR A 44 9.63 -8.82 -33.33
CA THR A 44 10.02 -7.42 -33.05
C THR A 44 9.52 -6.39 -34.07
N MET A 45 9.24 -6.80 -35.30
CA MET A 45 8.68 -5.91 -36.34
C MET A 45 7.17 -5.69 -36.23
N ASP A 46 6.45 -6.55 -35.50
CA ASP A 46 5.00 -6.45 -35.29
C ASP A 46 4.70 -5.79 -33.93
N LYS A 47 4.62 -4.46 -33.96
CA LYS A 47 4.33 -3.64 -32.77
C LYS A 47 2.94 -3.89 -32.19
N GLU A 48 1.97 -4.35 -32.97
CA GLU A 48 0.63 -4.62 -32.48
C GLU A 48 0.61 -5.90 -31.66
N ARG A 49 1.15 -6.99 -32.23
CA ARG A 49 1.29 -8.26 -31.52
C ARG A 49 2.13 -8.16 -30.25
N SER A 50 3.21 -7.37 -30.27
CA SER A 50 4.03 -7.14 -29.08
C SER A 50 3.24 -6.44 -27.96
N ARG A 51 2.41 -5.44 -28.30
CA ARG A 51 1.52 -4.78 -27.32
C ARG A 51 0.49 -5.75 -26.72
N ASP A 52 -0.11 -6.61 -27.55
CA ASP A 52 -1.07 -7.61 -27.08
C ASP A 52 -0.44 -8.63 -26.13
N ILE A 53 0.80 -9.04 -26.42
CA ILE A 53 1.55 -9.93 -25.53
C ILE A 53 1.82 -9.26 -24.19
N GLN A 54 2.28 -8.00 -24.19
CA GLN A 54 2.51 -7.26 -22.95
C GLN A 54 1.24 -7.09 -22.13
N LYS A 55 0.09 -6.89 -22.79
CA LYS A 55 -1.22 -6.84 -22.14
C LYS A 55 -1.53 -8.18 -21.45
N LYS A 56 -1.35 -9.31 -22.14
CA LYS A 56 -1.56 -10.65 -21.57
C LYS A 56 -0.66 -10.92 -20.36
N ILE A 57 0.61 -10.53 -20.43
CA ILE A 57 1.56 -10.67 -19.30
C ILE A 57 1.08 -9.84 -18.11
N SER A 58 0.66 -8.59 -18.37
CA SER A 58 0.15 -7.69 -17.33
C SER A 58 -1.12 -8.24 -16.69
N GLU A 59 -2.06 -8.75 -17.48
CA GLU A 59 -3.29 -9.39 -17.00
C GLU A 59 -2.99 -10.64 -16.15
N LEU A 60 -2.06 -11.49 -16.60
CA LEU A 60 -1.63 -12.69 -15.88
C LEU A 60 -1.00 -12.33 -14.52
N ASN A 61 -0.15 -11.31 -14.49
CA ASN A 61 0.49 -10.83 -13.27
C ASN A 61 -0.53 -10.23 -12.31
N LEU A 62 -1.47 -9.43 -12.81
CA LEU A 62 -2.55 -8.84 -12.02
C LEU A 62 -3.44 -9.94 -11.42
N GLN A 63 -3.84 -10.94 -12.20
CA GLN A 63 -4.65 -12.05 -11.70
C GLN A 63 -3.92 -12.84 -10.60
N TYR A 64 -2.61 -13.06 -10.75
CA TYR A 64 -1.81 -13.71 -9.72
C TYR A 64 -1.74 -12.86 -8.44
N GLN A 65 -1.49 -11.56 -8.57
CA GLN A 65 -1.44 -10.59 -7.47
C GLN A 65 -2.78 -10.48 -6.72
N LEU A 66 -3.90 -10.57 -7.44
CA LEU A 66 -5.26 -10.56 -6.87
C LEU A 66 -5.71 -11.95 -6.36
N SER A 67 -4.88 -12.99 -6.48
CA SER A 67 -5.21 -14.34 -6.05
C SER A 67 -4.81 -14.60 -4.59
N ILE A 68 -5.32 -15.70 -4.02
CA ILE A 68 -4.91 -16.17 -2.69
C ILE A 68 -3.45 -16.67 -2.63
N CYS A 69 -2.72 -16.68 -3.75
CA CYS A 69 -1.37 -17.21 -3.83
C CYS A 69 -0.33 -16.29 -3.20
N VAL A 70 -0.60 -14.99 -3.12
CA VAL A 70 0.35 -14.00 -2.63
C VAL A 70 -0.39 -12.88 -1.91
N CYS A 71 0.15 -12.41 -0.79
CA CYS A 71 -0.33 -11.19 -0.16
C CYS A 71 0.10 -10.00 -1.01
N LEU A 72 -0.85 -9.17 -1.46
CA LEU A 72 -0.52 -7.99 -2.26
C LEU A 72 0.36 -6.98 -1.52
N HIS A 73 0.22 -6.92 -0.18
CA HIS A 73 0.94 -5.95 0.64
C HIS A 73 2.40 -6.36 0.91
N CYS A 74 2.64 -7.57 1.44
CA CYS A 74 3.99 -8.01 1.83
C CYS A 74 4.64 -9.01 0.85
N GLY A 75 3.96 -9.41 -0.23
CA GLY A 75 4.48 -10.35 -1.23
C GLY A 75 4.65 -11.79 -0.74
N HIS A 76 4.30 -12.10 0.51
CA HIS A 76 4.45 -13.45 1.06
C HIS A 76 3.36 -14.38 0.53
N SER A 77 3.73 -15.62 0.24
CA SER A 77 2.83 -16.65 -0.30
C SER A 77 2.57 -17.79 0.68
N ASP A 78 3.25 -17.82 1.82
CA ASP A 78 3.22 -18.92 2.79
C ASP A 78 2.32 -18.63 4.01
N LYS A 79 1.77 -17.42 4.10
CA LYS A 79 0.90 -16.97 5.19
C LYS A 79 -0.57 -17.37 5.00
N ASP A 80 -1.31 -17.37 6.11
CA ASP A 80 -2.78 -17.46 6.10
C ASP A 80 -3.36 -16.17 5.51
N MET A 81 -4.43 -16.30 4.73
CA MET A 81 -4.97 -15.20 3.94
C MET A 81 -6.42 -14.89 4.29
N ILE A 82 -6.79 -13.63 4.12
CA ILE A 82 -8.14 -13.11 4.22
C ILE A 82 -8.49 -12.35 2.95
N PHE A 83 -9.71 -12.57 2.46
CA PHE A 83 -10.27 -11.79 1.36
C PHE A 83 -10.94 -10.54 1.91
N VAL A 84 -10.53 -9.36 1.44
CA VAL A 84 -11.09 -8.05 1.77
C VAL A 84 -12.05 -7.63 0.65
N PRO A 85 -13.38 -7.65 0.86
CA PRO A 85 -14.37 -7.35 -0.16
C PRO A 85 -14.27 -5.95 -0.78
N GLU A 86 -13.97 -4.96 0.05
CA GLU A 86 -13.86 -3.55 -0.30
C GLU A 86 -12.80 -3.37 -1.39
N TRP A 87 -11.66 -4.06 -1.24
CA TRP A 87 -10.53 -3.96 -2.17
C TRP A 87 -10.55 -5.06 -3.24
N LYS A 88 -11.44 -6.05 -3.10
CA LYS A 88 -11.52 -7.26 -3.94
C LYS A 88 -10.18 -8.01 -4.01
N GLN A 89 -9.47 -8.07 -2.88
CA GLN A 89 -8.08 -8.54 -2.81
C GLN A 89 -7.87 -9.56 -1.68
N TRP A 90 -6.81 -10.34 -1.79
CA TRP A 90 -6.33 -11.21 -0.72
C TRP A 90 -5.12 -10.57 -0.03
N LEU A 91 -5.20 -10.49 1.29
CA LEU A 91 -4.10 -10.07 2.16
C LEU A 91 -3.75 -11.21 3.10
N CYS A 92 -2.51 -11.25 3.60
CA CYS A 92 -2.27 -12.09 4.76
C CYS A 92 -2.98 -11.53 5.98
N ILE A 93 -3.30 -12.40 6.94
CA ILE A 93 -4.02 -11.99 8.16
C ILE A 93 -3.30 -10.86 8.89
N GLU A 94 -1.97 -10.92 9.00
CA GLU A 94 -1.15 -9.89 9.64
C GLU A 94 -1.32 -8.51 8.98
N CYS A 95 -1.15 -8.42 7.66
CA CYS A 95 -1.33 -7.16 6.94
C CYS A 95 -2.79 -6.65 7.00
N ASN A 96 -3.77 -7.54 7.05
CA ASN A 96 -5.16 -7.11 7.25
C ASN A 96 -5.41 -6.61 8.67
N THR A 97 -4.81 -7.24 9.69
CA THR A 97 -4.88 -6.77 11.07
C THR A 97 -4.27 -5.37 11.20
N GLU A 98 -3.11 -5.15 10.59
CA GLU A 98 -2.48 -3.84 10.51
C GLU A 98 -3.38 -2.81 9.80
N ARG A 99 -3.94 -3.16 8.64
CA ARG A 99 -4.92 -2.32 7.93
C ARG A 99 -6.09 -1.91 8.82
N VAL A 100 -6.75 -2.87 9.47
CA VAL A 100 -7.91 -2.61 10.34
C VAL A 100 -7.53 -1.72 11.52
N TYR A 101 -6.34 -1.93 12.10
CA TYR A 101 -5.82 -1.06 13.15
C TYR A 101 -5.65 0.38 12.67
N PHE A 102 -5.04 0.60 11.51
CA PHE A 102 -4.83 1.94 10.98
C PHE A 102 -6.12 2.62 10.48
N GLU A 103 -7.11 1.85 10.02
CA GLU A 103 -8.46 2.36 9.74
C GLU A 103 -9.14 2.86 11.02
N ASP A 104 -9.06 2.09 12.11
CA ASP A 104 -9.58 2.51 13.42
C ASP A 104 -8.80 3.73 13.96
N LEU A 105 -7.47 3.74 13.83
CA LEU A 105 -6.64 4.87 14.23
C LEU A 105 -7.01 6.15 13.47
N ARG A 106 -7.22 6.05 12.15
CA ARG A 106 -7.66 7.17 11.29
C ARG A 106 -9.03 7.69 11.69
N ALA A 107 -9.98 6.79 11.93
CA ALA A 107 -11.35 7.14 12.31
C ALA A 107 -11.43 7.80 13.70
N ASN A 108 -10.54 7.41 14.62
CA ASN A 108 -10.49 7.93 15.98
C ASN A 108 -9.40 8.98 16.22
N LEU A 109 -8.74 9.47 15.16
CA LEU A 109 -7.70 10.49 15.29
C LEU A 109 -8.32 11.81 15.77
N PRO A 110 -7.93 12.37 16.93
CA PRO A 110 -8.56 13.58 17.48
C PRO A 110 -7.99 14.86 16.84
N ILE A 111 -7.91 14.87 15.51
CA ILE A 111 -7.58 16.01 14.66
C ILE A 111 -8.66 16.07 13.58
N SER A 112 -9.36 17.20 13.45
CA SER A 112 -10.38 17.35 12.42
C SER A 112 -9.75 17.40 11.02
N ASN A 113 -10.51 17.06 10.00
CA ASN A 113 -10.04 17.10 8.61
C ASN A 113 -9.57 18.52 8.21
N GLU A 114 -10.24 19.58 8.68
CA GLU A 114 -9.84 20.97 8.42
C GLU A 114 -8.47 21.29 9.05
N LYS A 115 -8.21 20.77 10.26
CA LYS A 115 -6.90 20.90 10.89
C LYS A 115 -5.84 20.10 10.15
N ILE A 116 -6.16 18.92 9.63
CA ILE A 116 -5.23 18.12 8.81
C ILE A 116 -4.89 18.87 7.52
N GLU A 117 -5.86 19.48 6.85
CA GLU A 117 -5.63 20.35 5.68
C GLU A 117 -4.74 21.55 6.04
N GLU A 118 -5.09 22.28 7.11
CA GLU A 118 -4.30 23.42 7.60
C GLU A 118 -2.85 23.01 7.91
N PHE A 119 -2.64 21.84 8.52
CA PHE A 119 -1.32 21.28 8.78
C PHE A 119 -0.53 21.09 7.48
N PHE A 120 -1.13 20.47 6.46
CA PHE A 120 -0.43 20.20 5.19
C PHE A 120 -0.14 21.48 4.40
N ASP A 121 -1.02 22.48 4.47
CA ASP A 121 -0.79 23.78 3.86
C ASP A 121 0.37 24.51 4.53
N LYS A 122 0.43 24.50 5.88
CA LYS A 122 1.57 25.05 6.64
C LYS A 122 2.86 24.28 6.38
N LEU A 123 2.81 22.94 6.33
CA LEU A 123 4.01 22.13 6.11
C LEU A 123 4.58 22.35 4.70
N GLY A 124 3.71 22.55 3.70
CA GLY A 124 4.10 22.81 2.32
C GLY A 124 4.51 24.25 2.01
N SER A 125 4.29 25.19 2.93
CA SER A 125 4.62 26.61 2.74
C SER A 125 6.12 26.90 2.92
N ASP A 126 6.52 28.14 2.63
CA ASP A 126 7.87 28.63 2.88
C ASP A 126 8.26 28.64 4.37
N ASP A 127 7.27 28.73 5.26
CA ASP A 127 7.44 28.64 6.72
C ASP A 127 7.55 27.19 7.23
N GLY A 128 7.17 26.23 6.41
CA GLY A 128 7.28 24.79 6.64
C GLY A 128 8.59 24.22 6.10
N ILE A 129 8.52 23.17 5.29
CA ILE A 129 9.71 22.61 4.65
C ILE A 129 10.04 23.24 3.30
N GLY A 130 9.13 24.02 2.72
CA GLY A 130 9.25 24.66 1.40
C GLY A 130 9.87 23.73 0.36
N LEU A 131 9.07 22.90 -0.32
CA LEU A 131 9.57 21.93 -1.30
C LEU A 131 10.28 22.62 -2.47
N SER A 132 11.58 22.88 -2.31
CA SER A 132 12.39 23.49 -3.35
C SER A 132 12.79 22.45 -4.40
N ARG A 133 12.96 22.88 -5.66
CA ARG A 133 13.48 22.02 -6.75
C ARG A 133 14.86 21.40 -6.45
N ARG A 134 15.58 21.86 -5.42
CA ARG A 134 16.91 21.38 -5.03
C ARG A 134 16.87 20.32 -3.91
N GLY A 135 15.68 19.92 -3.48
CA GLY A 135 15.48 19.04 -2.33
C GLY A 135 15.48 19.83 -1.02
N SER A 136 14.68 19.40 -0.06
CA SER A 136 14.74 19.87 1.32
C SER A 136 15.74 19.00 2.10
N LYS A 137 16.46 19.59 3.07
CA LYS A 137 17.21 18.79 4.04
C LYS A 137 16.18 18.08 4.94
N CYS A 138 15.93 16.80 4.69
CA CYS A 138 15.04 15.97 5.53
C CYS A 138 15.67 15.86 6.93
N ASN A 139 14.99 16.43 7.93
CA ASN A 139 15.41 16.47 9.34
C ASN A 139 14.38 15.72 10.22
N GLY A 140 13.89 14.57 9.77
CA GLY A 140 12.83 13.83 10.45
C GLY A 140 11.52 14.61 10.49
N TYR A 141 10.90 14.70 11.67
CA TYR A 141 9.60 15.35 11.88
C TYR A 141 9.68 16.77 12.48
N THR A 142 10.80 17.46 12.29
CA THR A 142 11.08 18.72 13.02
C THR A 142 10.04 19.81 12.69
N ALA A 143 9.74 20.00 11.40
CA ALA A 143 8.76 21.00 10.98
C ALA A 143 7.34 20.55 11.37
N SER A 144 7.01 19.28 11.15
CA SER A 144 5.69 18.74 11.50
C SER A 144 5.38 18.90 12.99
N ARG A 145 6.33 18.56 13.89
CA ARG A 145 6.15 18.72 15.34
C ARG A 145 5.95 20.18 15.72
N LYS A 146 6.74 21.09 15.14
CA LYS A 146 6.59 22.54 15.38
C LYS A 146 5.18 23.01 14.99
N ILE A 147 4.71 22.66 13.80
CA ILE A 147 3.39 23.08 13.31
C ILE A 147 2.26 22.48 14.18
N LEU A 148 2.34 21.19 14.52
CA LEU A 148 1.34 20.54 15.38
C LEU A 148 1.30 21.15 16.78
N ASN A 149 2.46 21.52 17.35
CA ASN A 149 2.54 22.25 18.60
C ASN A 149 1.87 23.63 18.51
N GLU A 150 2.14 24.39 17.44
CA GLU A 150 1.51 25.69 17.19
C GLU A 150 -0.01 25.59 17.00
N MET A 151 -0.50 24.46 16.48
CA MET A 151 -1.93 24.14 16.33
C MET A 151 -2.59 23.63 17.63
N GLY A 152 -1.83 23.53 18.73
CA GLY A 152 -2.31 23.04 20.02
C GLY A 152 -2.62 21.55 20.04
N VAL A 153 -2.03 20.75 19.14
CA VAL A 153 -2.18 19.29 19.12
C VAL A 153 -1.28 18.69 20.21
N ILE A 154 -1.86 17.95 21.15
CA ILE A 154 -1.10 17.34 22.26
C ILE A 154 -0.18 16.21 21.77
N GLU A 155 0.88 15.92 22.53
CA GLU A 155 1.92 14.96 22.16
C GLU A 155 1.38 13.55 21.87
N GLU A 156 0.41 13.06 22.64
CA GLU A 156 -0.22 11.75 22.39
C GLU A 156 -0.88 11.71 21.01
N THR A 157 -1.62 12.75 20.65
CA THR A 157 -2.27 12.88 19.34
C THR A 157 -1.25 13.01 18.23
N GLN A 158 -0.15 13.73 18.45
CA GLN A 158 0.94 13.80 17.49
C GLN A 158 1.57 12.43 17.26
N GLY A 159 1.75 11.63 18.32
CA GLY A 159 2.25 10.26 18.22
C GLY A 159 1.40 9.41 17.26
N LYS A 160 0.07 9.43 17.46
CA LYS A 160 -0.89 8.73 16.57
C LYS A 160 -0.84 9.26 15.13
N PHE A 161 -0.72 10.58 14.96
CA PHE A 161 -0.58 11.19 13.63
C PHE A 161 0.69 10.71 12.91
N PHE A 162 1.82 10.65 13.60
CA PHE A 162 3.08 10.18 13.02
C PHE A 162 3.06 8.69 12.74
N GLU A 163 2.50 7.87 13.63
CA GLU A 163 2.32 6.44 13.40
C GLU A 163 1.49 6.18 12.13
N LEU A 164 0.39 6.89 11.96
CA LEU A 164 -0.44 6.82 10.75
C LEU A 164 0.30 7.36 9.52
N SER A 165 1.11 8.40 9.68
CA SER A 165 1.95 8.94 8.61
C SER A 165 2.98 7.92 8.13
N GLU A 166 3.66 7.23 9.04
CA GLU A 166 4.62 6.17 8.73
C GLU A 166 3.96 5.02 7.97
N TYR A 167 2.76 4.59 8.38
CA TYR A 167 1.98 3.59 7.66
C TYR A 167 1.68 4.01 6.21
N TYR A 168 1.41 5.30 5.98
CA TYR A 168 1.25 5.86 4.63
C TYR A 168 2.58 6.22 3.92
N GLY A 169 3.72 5.82 4.48
CA GLY A 169 5.05 6.01 3.90
C GLY A 169 5.68 7.38 4.16
N GLY A 170 5.24 8.10 5.19
CA GLY A 170 5.74 9.41 5.62
C GLY A 170 6.73 9.32 6.78
N TYR A 171 7.99 8.93 6.51
CA TYR A 171 9.01 8.75 7.56
C TYR A 171 9.79 10.04 7.90
N CYS A 172 9.58 11.12 7.14
CA CYS A 172 10.00 12.46 7.51
C CYS A 172 9.09 13.53 6.89
N ASP A 173 9.30 14.80 7.23
CA ASP A 173 8.45 15.92 6.81
C ASP A 173 8.19 15.95 5.29
N CYS A 174 9.19 15.65 4.44
CA CYS A 174 8.99 15.63 2.99
C CYS A 174 8.17 14.43 2.52
N GLU A 175 8.38 13.27 3.11
CA GLU A 175 7.61 12.06 2.78
C GLU A 175 6.18 12.14 3.31
N ILE A 176 5.94 12.85 4.42
CA ILE A 176 4.59 13.20 4.86
C ILE A 176 3.85 13.95 3.75
N ILE A 177 4.49 14.93 3.09
CA ILE A 177 3.85 15.63 1.96
C ILE A 177 3.73 14.73 0.73
N LEU A 178 4.77 13.98 0.37
CA LEU A 178 4.83 13.25 -0.90
C LEU A 178 4.00 11.97 -0.88
N ASN A 179 3.96 11.26 0.24
CA ASN A 179 3.40 9.91 0.35
C ASN A 179 2.16 9.89 1.24
N ALA A 180 2.22 10.50 2.44
CA ALA A 180 1.13 10.41 3.41
C ALA A 180 -0.04 11.36 3.10
N LYS A 181 0.24 12.60 2.67
CA LYS A 181 -0.78 13.63 2.39
C LYS A 181 -1.92 13.14 1.49
N PRO A 182 -1.68 12.50 0.34
CA PRO A 182 -2.77 12.00 -0.50
C PRO A 182 -3.72 11.07 0.27
N ARG A 183 -3.19 10.20 1.14
CA ARG A 183 -3.99 9.24 1.92
C ARG A 183 -4.83 9.90 3.00
N PHE A 184 -4.28 10.91 3.67
CA PHE A 184 -5.04 11.69 4.66
C PHE A 184 -6.21 12.46 4.03
N LEU A 185 -6.04 12.91 2.78
CA LEU A 185 -7.02 13.75 2.07
C LEU A 185 -7.99 12.95 1.17
N GLU A 186 -7.70 11.70 0.83
CA GLU A 186 -8.60 10.80 0.08
C GLU A 186 -9.99 10.74 0.74
N ASP A 187 -10.06 10.60 2.07
CA ASP A 187 -11.31 10.50 2.83
C ASP A 187 -12.13 11.81 2.92
N ILE A 188 -11.54 12.95 2.56
CA ILE A 188 -12.24 14.26 2.63
C ILE A 188 -13.17 14.44 1.42
N TYR A 189 -12.84 13.82 0.29
CA TYR A 189 -13.51 14.04 -0.99
C TYR A 189 -14.40 12.87 -1.44
N GLU A 190 -14.57 11.81 -0.63
CA GLU A 190 -15.49 10.70 -0.90
C GLU A 190 -16.94 10.93 -0.38
N ILE A 191 -17.40 12.18 -0.29
CA ILE A 191 -18.79 12.54 0.05
C ILE A 191 -19.65 12.75 -1.20
#